data_AF-A0A0L1J0Q8-F1
#
_entry.id   AF-A0A0L1J0Q8-F1
#
_cell.length_a   1.000
_cell.length_b   1.000
_cell.length_c   1.000
_cell.angle_alpha   90.00
_cell.angle_beta   90.00
_cell.angle_gamma   90.00
#
_symmetry.space_group_name_H-M   'P 1'
#
loop_
_entity.id
_entity.type
_entity.pdbx_description
1 polymer ?
#
loop_
_entity_poly.entity_id
_entity_poly.type
_entity_poly.pdbx_seq_one_letter_code
_entity_poly.pdbx_strand_id
1 'polypeptide(L)'
;LAKASVEVLERTKGEIMGFVEGKDRGEGVIGVKVEKEDGEEKRKEMEEFEKQQRDRVLKKAVGIEMKLAELYSSDYIQDEKKAEEAQVAAVELCLKELHRRQSLGLPVGGGLEADNTEGWLNVTEIATALTDLAGRYTAQENYELSIPLQMRALDLLHTEEGDAPTCKQVVLLNSVAGCMAGQAQKPIRAEDPKKAREQLFDAAQKWAQKAIDVAAKIQPPVRDEECDTSCVAATFNLGWLAEFQGKAKEAERLYGEAKSLSQGLGFEQGVSMADAALKRLTKN
;
A
#
# COMPACT_ATOMS: atom_id res chain seq x y z
N LEU A 1 -24.51 2.05 15.46
CA LEU A 1 -24.40 1.91 13.99
C LEU A 1 -23.13 1.13 13.60
N ALA A 2 -21.93 1.60 13.96
CA ALA A 2 -20.66 0.91 13.61
C ALA A 2 -20.61 -0.59 13.95
N LYS A 3 -21.02 -0.99 15.17
CA LYS A 3 -21.07 -2.42 15.57
C LYS A 3 -21.99 -3.28 14.69
N ALA A 4 -23.16 -2.77 14.34
CA ALA A 4 -24.10 -3.49 13.48
C ALA A 4 -23.58 -3.59 12.04
N SER A 5 -22.90 -2.55 11.54
CA SER A 5 -22.23 -2.59 10.25
C SER A 5 -21.12 -3.65 10.21
N VAL A 6 -20.29 -3.73 11.26
CA VAL A 6 -19.25 -4.76 11.40
C VAL A 6 -19.86 -6.16 11.38
N GLU A 7 -20.94 -6.41 12.12
CA GLU A 7 -21.60 -7.71 12.16
C GLU A 7 -22.13 -8.16 10.78
N VAL A 8 -22.75 -7.23 10.04
CA VAL A 8 -23.23 -7.50 8.68
C VAL A 8 -22.07 -7.80 7.73
N LEU A 9 -20.98 -7.04 7.82
CA LEU A 9 -19.80 -7.20 6.97
C LEU A 9 -19.07 -8.52 7.25
N GLU A 10 -18.88 -8.88 8.52
CA GLU A 10 -18.27 -10.15 8.92
C GLU A 10 -19.09 -11.36 8.41
N ARG A 11 -20.41 -11.29 8.54
CA ARG A 11 -21.30 -12.35 8.00
C ARG A 11 -21.18 -12.46 6.48
N THR A 12 -21.28 -11.33 5.78
CA THR A 12 -21.22 -11.28 4.32
C THR A 12 -19.88 -11.80 3.80
N LYS A 13 -18.78 -11.46 4.49
CA LYS A 13 -17.45 -12.03 4.20
C LYS A 13 -17.46 -13.55 4.32
N GLY A 14 -18.00 -14.10 5.40
CA GLY A 14 -18.06 -15.55 5.62
C GLY A 14 -18.76 -16.29 4.48
N GLU A 15 -19.90 -15.77 4.03
CA GLU A 15 -20.68 -16.31 2.89
C GLU A 15 -19.87 -16.26 1.58
N ILE A 16 -19.21 -15.13 1.31
CA ILE A 16 -18.35 -14.94 0.13
C ILE A 16 -17.20 -15.96 0.11
N MET A 17 -16.51 -16.13 1.24
CA MET A 17 -15.38 -17.06 1.33
C MET A 17 -15.83 -18.52 1.21
N GLY A 18 -17.01 -18.87 1.74
CA GLY A 18 -17.63 -20.20 1.55
C GLY A 18 -17.87 -20.54 0.08
N PHE A 19 -18.33 -19.57 -0.70
CA PHE A 19 -18.49 -19.70 -2.16
C PHE A 19 -17.14 -19.89 -2.87
N VAL A 20 -16.15 -19.02 -2.60
CA VAL A 20 -14.83 -19.06 -3.27
C VAL A 20 -14.07 -20.36 -3.01
N GLU A 21 -14.16 -20.90 -1.79
CA GLU A 21 -13.51 -22.15 -1.40
C GLU A 21 -14.24 -23.41 -1.90
N GLY A 22 -15.40 -23.24 -2.56
CA GLY A 22 -16.22 -24.35 -3.04
C GLY A 22 -16.83 -25.18 -1.91
N LYS A 23 -16.93 -24.63 -0.70
CA LYS A 23 -17.56 -25.26 0.46
C LYS A 23 -19.08 -25.22 0.38
N ASP A 24 -19.64 -24.20 -0.29
CA ASP A 24 -21.08 -24.05 -0.59
C ASP A 24 -21.45 -24.52 -2.00
N ARG A 25 -20.97 -25.72 -2.41
CA ARG A 25 -21.41 -26.38 -3.66
C ARG A 25 -22.78 -27.06 -3.54
N GLY A 26 -23.46 -26.89 -2.42
CA GLY A 26 -24.78 -27.46 -2.12
C GLY A 26 -25.89 -26.45 -2.31
N GLU A 27 -26.72 -26.68 -3.33
CA GLU A 27 -28.10 -26.19 -3.49
C GLU A 27 -28.40 -24.77 -2.96
N GLY A 28 -28.38 -23.77 -3.85
CA GLY A 28 -29.28 -22.62 -3.69
C GLY A 28 -28.67 -21.23 -3.53
N VAL A 29 -27.40 -21.02 -3.88
CA VAL A 29 -26.90 -19.65 -4.08
C VAL A 29 -26.96 -19.31 -5.56
N ILE A 30 -28.02 -18.60 -5.94
CA ILE A 30 -28.47 -18.23 -7.29
C ILE A 30 -29.27 -19.35 -7.97
N GLY A 31 -30.60 -19.20 -7.97
CA GLY A 31 -31.60 -20.18 -8.38
C GLY A 31 -31.59 -20.59 -9.85
N VAL A 32 -30.54 -21.26 -10.31
CA VAL A 32 -30.52 -21.99 -11.58
C VAL A 32 -30.83 -23.45 -11.30
N LYS A 33 -32.10 -23.85 -11.47
CA LYS A 33 -32.48 -25.25 -11.53
C LYS A 33 -31.86 -25.87 -12.79
N VAL A 34 -30.96 -26.82 -12.59
CA VAL A 34 -30.35 -27.56 -13.71
C VAL A 34 -31.34 -28.60 -14.21
N GLU A 35 -32.11 -28.24 -15.23
CA GLU A 35 -32.82 -29.24 -16.05
C GLU A 35 -31.82 -29.93 -16.98
N LYS A 36 -31.85 -31.27 -16.93
CA LYS A 36 -31.00 -32.19 -17.68
C LYS A 36 -31.37 -32.15 -19.17
N GLU A 37 -30.78 -31.24 -19.94
CA GLU A 37 -30.62 -31.38 -21.39
C GLU A 37 -29.57 -30.36 -21.88
N ASP A 38 -28.63 -30.85 -22.69
CA ASP A 38 -27.34 -30.26 -23.11
C ASP A 38 -26.30 -29.96 -22.02
N GLY A 39 -25.72 -31.05 -21.51
CA GLY A 39 -24.85 -31.05 -20.34
C GLY A 39 -23.41 -30.59 -20.57
N GLU A 40 -22.90 -30.42 -21.79
CA GLU A 40 -21.52 -29.91 -22.01
C GLU A 40 -21.49 -28.39 -22.21
N GLU A 41 -22.40 -27.84 -23.02
CA GLU A 41 -22.51 -26.41 -23.26
C GLU A 41 -22.96 -25.67 -22.00
N LYS A 42 -24.01 -26.16 -21.32
CA LYS A 42 -24.43 -25.62 -20.00
C LYS A 42 -23.37 -25.76 -18.91
N ARG A 43 -22.51 -26.78 -18.97
CA ARG A 43 -21.38 -26.91 -18.02
C ARG A 43 -20.31 -25.87 -18.29
N LYS A 44 -19.94 -25.64 -19.55
CA LYS A 44 -19.00 -24.59 -19.94
C LYS A 44 -19.53 -23.19 -19.63
N GLU A 45 -20.81 -22.93 -19.90
CA GLU A 45 -21.48 -21.68 -19.54
C GLU A 45 -21.50 -21.45 -18.03
N MET A 46 -21.76 -22.50 -17.24
CA MET A 46 -21.72 -22.43 -15.78
C MET A 46 -20.29 -22.21 -15.25
N GLU A 47 -19.28 -22.86 -15.84
CA GLU A 47 -17.86 -22.66 -15.52
C GLU A 47 -17.39 -21.23 -15.86
N GLU A 48 -17.79 -20.68 -17.00
CA GLU A 48 -17.50 -19.29 -17.38
C GLU A 48 -18.23 -18.28 -16.48
N PHE A 49 -19.49 -18.55 -16.14
CA PHE A 49 -20.26 -17.75 -15.19
C PHE A 49 -19.62 -17.78 -13.80
N GLU A 50 -19.24 -18.95 -13.28
CA GLU A 50 -18.54 -19.10 -12.00
C GLU A 50 -17.20 -18.36 -12.01
N LYS A 51 -16.46 -18.39 -13.12
CA LYS A 51 -15.21 -17.66 -13.29
C LYS A 51 -15.42 -16.14 -13.22
N GLN A 52 -16.46 -15.62 -13.88
CA GLN A 52 -16.82 -14.18 -13.81
C GLN A 52 -17.31 -13.78 -12.42
N GLN A 53 -18.16 -14.60 -11.78
CA GLN A 53 -18.64 -14.32 -10.43
C GLN A 53 -17.49 -14.34 -9.41
N ARG A 54 -16.49 -15.20 -9.60
CA ARG A 54 -15.34 -15.30 -8.70
C ARG A 54 -14.55 -13.98 -8.61
N ASP A 55 -14.29 -13.32 -9.74
CA ASP A 55 -13.56 -12.06 -9.76
C ASP A 55 -14.30 -10.95 -9.01
N ARG A 56 -15.61 -10.84 -9.28
CA ARG A 56 -16.51 -9.90 -8.61
C ARG A 56 -16.61 -10.15 -7.11
N VAL A 57 -16.77 -11.42 -6.71
CA VAL A 57 -16.95 -11.82 -5.32
C VAL A 57 -15.65 -11.62 -4.53
N LEU A 58 -14.49 -11.94 -5.11
CA LEU A 58 -13.19 -11.68 -4.46
C LEU A 58 -12.90 -10.18 -4.35
N LYS A 59 -13.20 -9.38 -5.38
CA LYS A 59 -13.09 -7.91 -5.30
C LYS A 59 -13.91 -7.36 -4.13
N LYS A 60 -15.15 -7.85 -3.96
CA LYS A 60 -15.99 -7.51 -2.81
C LYS A 60 -15.39 -7.99 -1.48
N ALA A 61 -14.84 -9.19 -1.42
CA ALA A 61 -14.19 -9.71 -0.21
C ALA A 61 -13.07 -8.79 0.27
N VAL A 62 -12.17 -8.39 -0.64
CA VAL A 62 -11.09 -7.45 -0.34
C VAL A 62 -11.65 -6.11 0.15
N GLY A 63 -12.64 -5.55 -0.54
CA GLY A 63 -13.27 -4.29 -0.13
C GLY A 63 -13.95 -4.36 1.24
N ILE A 64 -14.60 -5.49 1.56
CA ILE A 64 -15.21 -5.73 2.88
C ILE A 64 -14.14 -5.77 3.97
N GLU A 65 -13.04 -6.50 3.76
CA GLU A 65 -11.93 -6.55 4.71
C GLU A 65 -11.30 -5.18 4.94
N MET A 66 -11.13 -4.39 3.87
CA MET A 66 -10.63 -3.02 3.99
C MET A 66 -11.58 -2.13 4.78
N LYS A 67 -12.90 -2.28 4.57
CA LYS A 67 -13.88 -1.51 5.33
C LYS A 67 -13.98 -1.96 6.79
N LEU A 68 -13.84 -3.26 7.05
CA LEU A 68 -13.76 -3.80 8.41
C LEU A 68 -12.55 -3.22 9.15
N ALA A 69 -11.39 -3.15 8.49
CA ALA A 69 -10.20 -2.53 9.07
C ALA A 69 -10.43 -1.07 9.49
N GLU A 70 -11.02 -0.26 8.61
CA GLU A 70 -11.36 1.14 8.91
C GLU A 70 -12.35 1.26 10.08
N LEU A 71 -13.40 0.42 10.09
CA LEU A 71 -14.38 0.42 11.17
C LEU A 71 -13.78 -0.01 12.51
N TYR A 72 -12.91 -1.03 12.51
CA TYR A 72 -12.22 -1.49 13.71
C TYR A 72 -11.28 -0.44 14.29
N SER A 73 -10.52 0.28 13.45
CA SER A 73 -9.67 1.41 13.88
C SER A 73 -10.42 2.70 14.18
N SER A 74 -11.73 2.78 13.91
CA SER A 74 -12.49 4.00 14.19
C SER A 74 -12.55 4.31 15.69
N ASP A 75 -12.70 5.61 16.02
CA ASP A 75 -12.88 6.10 17.40
C ASP A 75 -14.04 5.43 18.15
N TYR A 76 -14.97 4.78 17.44
CA TYR A 76 -16.12 4.10 18.02
C TYR A 76 -15.84 2.65 18.44
N ILE A 77 -14.90 1.96 17.80
CA ILE A 77 -14.59 0.55 18.06
C ILE A 77 -13.23 0.38 18.72
N GLN A 78 -12.19 1.04 18.19
CA GLN A 78 -10.83 1.06 18.73
C GLN A 78 -10.23 -0.36 18.95
N ASP A 79 -10.50 -1.29 18.02
CA ASP A 79 -9.95 -2.64 18.03
C ASP A 79 -8.84 -2.77 16.98
N GLU A 80 -7.67 -2.19 17.30
CA GLU A 80 -6.52 -2.15 16.38
C GLU A 80 -6.02 -3.54 15.97
N LYS A 81 -6.21 -4.54 16.83
CA LYS A 81 -5.84 -5.92 16.53
C LYS A 81 -6.71 -6.48 15.42
N LYS A 82 -8.03 -6.35 15.54
CA LYS A 82 -8.94 -6.79 14.47
C LYS A 82 -8.79 -5.95 13.20
N ALA A 83 -8.45 -4.68 13.34
CA ALA A 83 -8.16 -3.84 12.18
C ALA A 83 -6.95 -4.37 11.39
N GLU A 84 -5.88 -4.75 12.09
CA GLU A 84 -4.72 -5.40 11.49
C GLU A 84 -5.08 -6.76 10.87
N GLU A 85 -5.82 -7.63 11.58
CA GLU A 85 -6.25 -8.93 11.08
C GLU A 85 -7.05 -8.81 9.76
N ALA A 86 -7.94 -7.82 9.66
CA ALA A 86 -8.70 -7.54 8.44
C ALA A 86 -7.82 -7.02 7.29
N GLN A 87 -6.86 -6.12 7.56
CA GLN A 87 -5.91 -5.67 6.52
C GLN A 87 -5.01 -6.81 6.03
N VAL A 88 -4.53 -7.66 6.92
CA VAL A 88 -3.76 -8.86 6.56
C VAL A 88 -4.59 -9.78 5.66
N ALA A 89 -5.85 -10.03 6.00
CA ALA A 89 -6.74 -10.84 5.17
C ALA A 89 -6.96 -10.24 3.78
N ALA A 90 -7.17 -8.91 3.67
CA ALA A 90 -7.27 -8.21 2.39
C ALA A 90 -6.02 -8.40 1.52
N VAL A 91 -4.83 -8.20 2.10
CA VAL A 91 -3.55 -8.37 1.40
C VAL A 91 -3.32 -9.81 0.99
N GLU A 92 -3.62 -10.78 1.85
CA GLU A 92 -3.51 -12.20 1.51
C GLU A 92 -4.40 -12.58 0.33
N LEU A 93 -5.64 -12.11 0.29
CA LEU A 93 -6.56 -12.34 -0.83
C LEU A 93 -5.98 -11.77 -2.13
N CYS A 94 -5.49 -10.52 -2.09
CA CYS A 94 -4.83 -9.88 -3.22
C CYS A 94 -3.63 -10.70 -3.73
N LEU A 95 -2.72 -11.12 -2.83
CA LEU A 95 -1.51 -11.84 -3.21
C LEU A 95 -1.79 -13.27 -3.71
N LYS A 96 -2.73 -13.98 -3.09
CA LYS A 96 -3.17 -15.32 -3.53
C LYS A 96 -3.77 -15.24 -4.93
N GLU A 97 -4.63 -14.25 -5.17
CA GLU A 97 -5.27 -14.07 -6.46
C GLU A 97 -4.30 -13.58 -7.55
N LEU A 98 -3.38 -12.68 -7.20
CA LEU A 98 -2.30 -12.24 -8.06
C LEU A 98 -1.44 -13.42 -8.51
N HIS A 99 -1.01 -14.28 -7.58
CA HIS A 99 -0.23 -15.47 -7.89
C HIS A 99 -0.99 -16.44 -8.80
N ARG A 100 -2.28 -16.67 -8.52
CA ARG A 100 -3.15 -17.51 -9.35
C ARG A 100 -3.29 -16.96 -10.78
N ARG A 101 -3.42 -15.65 -10.93
CA ARG A 101 -3.52 -15.00 -12.25
C ARG A 101 -2.23 -15.16 -13.03
N GLN A 102 -1.09 -14.92 -12.39
CA GLN A 102 0.22 -15.11 -12.99
C GLN A 102 0.45 -16.55 -13.45
N SER A 103 0.10 -17.55 -12.64
CA SER A 103 0.26 -18.97 -13.00
C SER A 103 -0.64 -19.42 -14.15
N LEU A 104 -1.75 -18.72 -14.37
CA LEU A 104 -2.71 -19.00 -15.44
C LEU A 104 -2.53 -18.07 -16.66
N GLY A 105 -1.56 -17.16 -16.65
CA GLY A 105 -1.37 -16.16 -17.70
C GLY A 105 -2.53 -15.17 -17.84
N LEU A 106 -3.30 -14.96 -16.77
CA LEU A 106 -4.40 -14.00 -16.73
C LEU A 106 -3.88 -12.58 -16.40
N PRO A 107 -4.58 -11.52 -16.83
CA PRO A 107 -4.24 -10.16 -16.44
C PRO A 107 -4.20 -9.99 -14.92
N VAL A 108 -3.11 -9.42 -14.41
CA VAL A 108 -2.86 -9.22 -12.97
C VAL A 108 -3.63 -8.03 -12.39
N GLY A 109 -4.11 -7.13 -13.25
CA GLY A 109 -5.03 -6.04 -12.92
C GLY A 109 -6.27 -6.08 -13.82
N GLY A 110 -7.43 -5.71 -13.28
CA GLY A 110 -8.60 -5.35 -14.07
C GLY A 110 -8.29 -4.10 -14.91
N GLY A 111 -8.67 -4.12 -16.19
CA GLY A 111 -8.34 -3.05 -17.14
C GLY A 111 -8.76 -1.66 -16.67
N LEU A 112 -8.13 -0.63 -17.24
CA LEU A 112 -8.23 0.81 -16.93
C LEU A 112 -9.66 1.42 -17.01
N GLU A 113 -10.69 0.65 -17.32
CA GLU A 113 -12.05 1.17 -17.40
C GLU A 113 -12.62 1.35 -15.99
N ALA A 114 -12.79 2.62 -15.61
CA ALA A 114 -13.26 3.08 -14.31
C ALA A 114 -14.64 2.53 -13.88
N ASP A 115 -15.38 1.90 -14.80
CA ASP A 115 -16.71 1.34 -14.55
C ASP A 115 -16.78 -0.19 -14.62
N ASN A 116 -15.63 -0.88 -14.65
CA ASN A 116 -15.60 -2.34 -14.62
C ASN A 116 -15.89 -2.89 -13.21
N THR A 117 -17.14 -2.74 -12.79
CA THR A 117 -17.72 -3.30 -11.55
C THR A 117 -17.81 -4.82 -11.55
N GLU A 118 -17.53 -5.45 -12.69
CA GLU A 118 -17.57 -6.90 -12.90
C GLU A 118 -16.17 -7.53 -12.88
N GLY A 119 -15.12 -6.72 -13.01
CA GLY A 119 -13.74 -7.17 -13.08
C GLY A 119 -13.04 -7.33 -11.72
N TRP A 120 -11.90 -8.02 -11.76
CA TRP A 120 -10.94 -8.05 -10.66
C TRP A 120 -10.35 -6.68 -10.36
N LEU A 121 -9.69 -6.56 -9.21
CA LEU A 121 -8.99 -5.35 -8.79
C LEU A 121 -7.99 -4.88 -9.84
N ASN A 122 -7.93 -3.57 -10.06
CA ASN A 122 -6.83 -2.96 -10.81
C ASN A 122 -5.56 -2.86 -9.95
N VAL A 123 -4.42 -2.60 -10.59
CA VAL A 123 -3.12 -2.53 -9.90
C VAL A 123 -3.09 -1.45 -8.81
N THR A 124 -3.77 -0.32 -9.01
CA THR A 124 -3.86 0.73 -7.98
C THR A 124 -4.62 0.23 -6.76
N GLU A 125 -5.76 -0.44 -6.92
CA GLU A 125 -6.54 -0.98 -5.80
C GLU A 125 -5.72 -2.02 -5.00
N ILE A 126 -4.94 -2.86 -5.68
CA ILE A 126 -4.05 -3.83 -5.02
C ILE A 126 -2.92 -3.10 -4.27
N ALA A 127 -2.30 -2.09 -4.90
CA ALA A 127 -1.26 -1.29 -4.28
C ALA A 127 -1.77 -0.56 -3.04
N THR A 128 -2.99 -0.01 -3.07
CA THR A 128 -3.63 0.63 -1.91
C THR A 128 -3.78 -0.34 -0.73
N ALA A 129 -4.27 -1.56 -0.97
CA ALA A 129 -4.39 -2.56 0.10
C ALA A 129 -3.03 -2.90 0.75
N LEU A 130 -1.98 -3.01 -0.06
CA LEU A 130 -0.60 -3.22 0.42
C LEU A 130 -0.09 -2.02 1.22
N THR A 131 -0.30 -0.79 0.73
CA THR A 131 0.19 0.43 1.39
C THR A 131 -0.54 0.74 2.68
N ASP A 132 -1.82 0.40 2.81
CA ASP A 132 -2.58 0.60 4.04
C ASP A 132 -2.05 -0.29 5.18
N LEU A 133 -1.80 -1.56 4.88
CA LEU A 133 -1.16 -2.47 5.85
C LEU A 133 0.28 -2.04 6.15
N ALA A 134 1.03 -1.62 5.13
CA ALA A 134 2.38 -1.11 5.32
C ALA A 134 2.40 0.15 6.20
N GLY A 135 1.45 1.07 5.99
CA GLY A 135 1.28 2.27 6.80
C GLY A 135 1.05 1.94 8.28
N ARG A 136 0.20 0.94 8.56
CA ARG A 136 0.02 0.41 9.92
C ARG A 136 1.34 -0.11 10.50
N TYR A 137 2.06 -0.95 9.77
CA TYR A 137 3.33 -1.47 10.24
C TYR A 137 4.38 -0.37 10.44
N THR A 138 4.39 0.67 9.61
CA THR A 138 5.23 1.86 9.81
C THR A 138 4.88 2.58 11.11
N ALA A 139 3.59 2.77 11.41
CA ALA A 139 3.12 3.42 12.64
C ALA A 139 3.45 2.60 13.90
N GLN A 140 3.48 1.27 13.78
CA GLN A 140 3.94 0.36 14.84
C GLN A 140 5.47 0.22 14.92
N GLU A 141 6.22 0.93 14.07
CA GLU A 141 7.67 0.79 13.90
C GLU A 141 8.11 -0.65 13.52
N ASN A 142 7.23 -1.43 12.91
CA ASN A 142 7.48 -2.76 12.36
C ASN A 142 7.98 -2.63 10.91
N TYR A 143 9.08 -1.88 10.72
CA TYR A 143 9.60 -1.53 9.39
C TYR A 143 9.97 -2.76 8.55
N GLU A 144 10.44 -3.84 9.18
CA GLU A 144 10.75 -5.12 8.50
C GLU A 144 9.52 -5.75 7.82
N LEU A 145 8.31 -5.52 8.34
CA LEU A 145 7.06 -5.96 7.71
C LEU A 145 6.54 -4.93 6.70
N SER A 146 6.82 -3.65 6.92
CA SER A 146 6.35 -2.55 6.08
C SER A 146 7.09 -2.44 4.74
N ILE A 147 8.43 -2.55 4.76
CA ILE A 147 9.28 -2.46 3.57
C ILE A 147 8.86 -3.43 2.45
N PRO A 148 8.69 -4.75 2.69
CA PRO A 148 8.34 -5.67 1.61
C PRO A 148 6.96 -5.38 1.00
N LEU A 149 5.99 -4.87 1.78
CA LEU A 149 4.68 -4.48 1.27
C LEU A 149 4.77 -3.25 0.35
N GLN A 150 5.53 -2.23 0.76
CA GLN A 150 5.76 -1.02 -0.06
C GLN A 150 6.52 -1.36 -1.34
N MET A 151 7.56 -2.19 -1.24
CA MET A 151 8.33 -2.65 -2.39
C MET A 151 7.46 -3.43 -3.37
N ARG A 152 6.53 -4.28 -2.87
CA ARG A 152 5.60 -5.00 -3.72
C ARG A 152 4.59 -4.08 -4.41
N ALA A 153 4.06 -3.08 -3.69
CA ALA A 153 3.19 -2.07 -4.29
C ALA A 153 3.91 -1.27 -5.39
N LEU A 154 5.17 -0.91 -5.14
CA LEU A 154 6.01 -0.18 -6.10
C LEU A 154 6.29 -1.00 -7.36
N ASP A 155 6.63 -2.28 -7.21
CA ASP A 155 6.85 -3.22 -8.32
C ASP A 155 5.62 -3.34 -9.24
N LEU A 156 4.42 -3.45 -8.63
CA LEU A 156 3.16 -3.52 -9.36
C LEU A 156 2.89 -2.23 -10.15
N LEU A 157 2.99 -1.07 -9.49
CA LEU A 157 2.76 0.22 -10.14
C LEU A 157 3.80 0.52 -11.22
N HIS A 158 5.07 0.20 -10.96
CA HIS A 158 6.14 0.38 -11.94
C HIS A 158 5.90 -0.44 -13.21
N THR A 159 5.44 -1.69 -13.05
CA THR A 159 5.11 -2.57 -14.17
C THR A 159 3.93 -2.04 -14.99
N GLU A 160 2.89 -1.54 -14.32
CA GLU A 160 1.69 -1.00 -14.98
C GLU A 160 1.97 0.34 -15.69
N GLU A 161 2.75 1.22 -15.07
CA GLU A 161 3.00 2.58 -15.56
C GLU A 161 4.14 2.65 -16.60
N GLY A 162 5.04 1.66 -16.62
CA GLY A 162 6.19 1.61 -17.52
C GLY A 162 7.06 2.87 -17.42
N ASP A 163 7.28 3.54 -18.55
CA ASP A 163 8.11 4.76 -18.65
C ASP A 163 7.40 6.05 -18.20
N ALA A 164 6.14 5.98 -17.76
CA ALA A 164 5.32 7.13 -17.37
C ALA A 164 4.96 7.10 -15.87
N PRO A 165 5.92 7.33 -14.96
CA PRO A 165 5.68 7.23 -13.53
C PRO A 165 4.67 8.27 -13.04
N THR A 166 3.85 7.87 -12.06
CA THR A 166 2.91 8.77 -11.36
C THR A 166 3.39 9.13 -9.95
N CYS A 167 2.67 10.05 -9.30
CA CYS A 167 2.97 10.45 -7.92
C CYS A 167 2.89 9.30 -6.92
N LYS A 168 2.13 8.24 -7.21
CA LYS A 168 2.07 7.02 -6.39
C LYS A 168 3.44 6.35 -6.26
N GLN A 169 4.24 6.30 -7.34
CA GLN A 169 5.62 5.79 -7.25
C GLN A 169 6.49 6.68 -6.37
N VAL A 170 6.35 8.00 -6.45
CA VAL A 170 7.11 8.95 -5.63
C VAL A 170 6.81 8.75 -4.13
N VAL A 171 5.53 8.61 -3.78
CA VAL A 171 5.07 8.33 -2.41
C VAL A 171 5.74 7.05 -1.90
N LEU A 172 5.65 5.95 -2.66
CA LEU A 172 6.22 4.66 -2.27
C LEU A 172 7.74 4.67 -2.12
N LEU A 173 8.45 5.32 -3.05
CA LEU A 173 9.92 5.47 -2.98
C LEU A 173 10.33 6.19 -1.69
N ASN A 174 9.62 7.25 -1.32
CA ASN A 174 9.86 7.96 -0.07
C ASN A 174 9.46 7.13 1.16
N SER A 175 8.36 6.38 1.11
CA SER A 175 7.95 5.49 2.21
C SER A 175 9.02 4.42 2.50
N VAL A 176 9.59 3.81 1.46
CA VAL A 176 10.67 2.82 1.59
C VAL A 176 11.90 3.48 2.24
N ALA A 177 12.27 4.69 1.80
CA ALA A 177 13.37 5.44 2.40
C ALA A 177 13.13 5.71 3.90
N GLY A 178 11.93 6.17 4.26
CA GLY A 178 11.53 6.43 5.64
C GLY A 178 11.56 5.17 6.50
N CYS A 179 11.08 4.03 5.98
CA CYS A 179 11.12 2.76 6.71
C CYS A 179 12.54 2.25 6.92
N MET A 180 13.42 2.36 5.91
CA MET A 180 14.84 1.98 6.07
C MET A 180 15.56 2.86 7.08
N ALA A 181 15.30 4.18 7.05
CA ALA A 181 15.80 5.14 8.02
C ALA A 181 15.31 4.83 9.45
N GLY A 182 14.03 4.50 9.60
CA GLY A 182 13.44 4.05 10.87
C GLY A 182 14.07 2.74 11.37
N GLN A 183 14.24 1.76 10.49
CA GLN A 183 14.83 0.47 10.83
C GLN A 183 16.27 0.59 11.29
N ALA A 184 17.04 1.49 10.68
CA ALA A 184 18.43 1.76 11.07
C ALA A 184 18.56 2.29 12.51
N GLN A 185 17.51 2.91 13.06
CA GLN A 185 17.47 3.38 14.45
C GLN A 185 17.15 2.26 15.45
N LYS A 186 16.55 1.15 14.99
CA LYS A 186 16.22 0.01 15.86
C LYS A 186 17.45 -0.86 16.14
N PRO A 187 17.39 -1.73 17.18
CA PRO A 187 18.42 -2.74 17.40
C PRO A 187 18.49 -3.72 16.22
N ILE A 188 19.66 -3.81 15.58
CA ILE A 188 19.90 -4.71 14.44
C ILE A 188 20.57 -5.99 14.93
N ARG A 189 19.99 -7.14 14.59
CA ARG A 189 20.58 -8.47 14.85
C ARG A 189 21.43 -8.89 13.65
N ALA A 190 22.71 -8.54 13.67
CA ALA A 190 23.70 -8.92 12.65
C ALA A 190 25.06 -9.18 13.31
N GLU A 191 25.97 -9.85 12.59
CA GLU A 191 27.36 -10.05 13.04
C GLU A 191 28.09 -8.71 13.27
N ASP A 192 27.83 -7.73 12.39
CA ASP A 192 28.31 -6.34 12.53
C ASP A 192 27.12 -5.37 12.45
N PRO A 193 26.49 -5.04 13.60
CA PRO A 193 25.36 -4.13 13.64
C PRO A 193 25.67 -2.71 13.17
N LYS A 194 26.93 -2.24 13.33
CA LYS A 194 27.31 -0.89 12.92
C LYS A 194 27.34 -0.79 11.39
N LYS A 195 28.00 -1.75 10.74
CA LYS A 195 28.04 -1.82 9.28
C LYS A 195 26.64 -2.01 8.67
N ALA A 196 25.81 -2.86 9.28
CA ALA A 196 24.43 -3.04 8.84
C ALA A 196 23.60 -1.74 8.94
N ARG A 197 23.79 -0.97 10.02
CA ARG A 197 23.16 0.35 10.19
C ARG A 197 23.62 1.34 9.11
N GLU A 198 24.92 1.42 8.84
CA GLU A 198 25.47 2.28 7.79
C GLU A 198 24.88 1.92 6.41
N GLN A 199 24.79 0.63 6.09
CA GLN A 199 24.19 0.15 4.85
C GLN A 199 22.70 0.52 4.72
N LEU A 200 21.92 0.44 5.80
CA LEU A 200 20.52 0.87 5.80
C LEU A 200 20.39 2.37 5.56
N PHE A 201 21.26 3.19 6.15
CA PHE A 201 21.26 4.63 5.89
C PHE A 201 21.66 4.99 4.47
N ASP A 202 22.68 4.33 3.92
CA ASP A 202 23.08 4.50 2.53
C ASP A 202 21.96 4.08 1.57
N ALA A 203 21.23 3.01 1.89
CA ALA A 203 20.07 2.58 1.14
C ALA A 203 18.93 3.61 1.23
N ALA A 204 18.58 4.05 2.45
CA ALA A 204 17.55 5.07 2.68
C ALA A 204 17.84 6.35 1.89
N GLN A 205 19.11 6.80 1.87
CA GLN A 205 19.53 7.98 1.12
C GLN A 205 19.28 7.80 -0.39
N LYS A 206 19.64 6.64 -0.94
CA LYS A 206 19.41 6.33 -2.37
C LYS A 206 17.92 6.30 -2.72
N TRP A 207 17.08 5.73 -1.87
CA TRP A 207 15.63 5.70 -2.09
C TRP A 207 14.99 7.09 -2.00
N ALA A 208 15.39 7.91 -1.02
CA ALA A 208 14.90 9.29 -0.90
C ALA A 208 15.32 10.14 -2.11
N GLN A 209 16.58 10.04 -2.55
CA GLN A 209 17.03 10.71 -3.75
C GLN A 209 16.27 10.22 -5.00
N LYS A 210 16.04 8.91 -5.10
CA LYS A 210 15.27 8.33 -6.21
C LYS A 210 13.83 8.87 -6.26
N ALA A 211 13.19 9.08 -5.11
CA ALA A 211 11.86 9.69 -5.05
C ALA A 211 11.87 11.09 -5.67
N ILE A 212 12.85 11.93 -5.31
CA ILE A 212 13.02 13.29 -5.84
C ILE A 212 13.31 13.24 -7.36
N ASP A 213 14.22 12.36 -7.79
CA ASP A 213 14.59 12.21 -9.20
C ASP A 213 13.42 11.75 -10.08
N VAL A 214 12.55 10.88 -9.56
CA VAL A 214 11.34 10.44 -10.25
C VAL A 214 10.34 11.58 -10.29
N ALA A 215 10.09 12.24 -9.16
CA ALA A 215 9.16 13.37 -9.11
C ALA A 215 9.55 14.50 -10.07
N ALA A 216 10.84 14.79 -10.25
CA ALA A 216 11.33 15.81 -11.17
C ALA A 216 10.96 15.55 -12.65
N LYS A 217 10.61 14.30 -13.01
CA LYS A 217 10.18 13.92 -14.37
C LYS A 217 8.67 14.03 -14.56
N ILE A 218 7.91 14.14 -13.47
CA ILE A 218 6.44 14.17 -13.50
C ILE A 218 5.99 15.61 -13.63
N GLN A 219 5.21 15.89 -14.69
CA GLN A 219 4.68 17.21 -15.01
C GLN A 219 3.16 17.25 -14.86
N PRO A 220 2.55 18.43 -14.65
CA PRO A 220 1.10 18.58 -14.75
C PRO A 220 0.57 18.08 -16.11
N PRO A 221 -0.64 17.48 -16.16
CA PRO A 221 -1.60 17.34 -15.06
C PRO A 221 -1.39 16.09 -14.17
N VAL A 222 -0.38 15.26 -14.44
CA VAL A 222 -0.10 14.05 -13.63
C VAL A 222 0.52 14.42 -12.29
N ARG A 223 1.34 15.48 -12.26
CA ARG A 223 1.90 16.01 -11.02
C ARG A 223 0.79 16.65 -10.18
N ASP A 224 0.67 16.19 -8.94
CA ASP A 224 -0.25 16.69 -7.93
C ASP A 224 0.44 16.92 -6.56
N GLU A 225 -0.37 17.23 -5.55
CA GLU A 225 0.09 17.47 -4.18
C GLU A 225 0.79 16.26 -3.56
N GLU A 226 0.47 15.02 -3.97
CA GLU A 226 1.13 13.82 -3.44
C GLU A 226 2.61 13.79 -3.83
N CYS A 227 2.93 14.15 -5.08
CA CYS A 227 4.32 14.32 -5.52
C CYS A 227 5.04 15.38 -4.70
N ASP A 228 4.39 16.53 -4.50
CA ASP A 228 4.99 17.72 -3.89
C ASP A 228 5.28 17.49 -2.39
N THR A 229 4.30 16.98 -1.65
CA THR A 229 4.44 16.61 -0.23
C THR A 229 5.44 15.47 -0.05
N SER A 230 5.49 14.50 -0.97
CA SER A 230 6.53 13.45 -0.95
C SER A 230 7.93 13.98 -1.23
N CYS A 231 8.09 15.00 -2.07
CA CYS A 231 9.39 15.67 -2.27
C CYS A 231 9.84 16.39 -1.00
N VAL A 232 8.93 17.06 -0.28
CA VAL A 232 9.23 17.66 1.03
C VAL A 232 9.72 16.58 2.00
N ALA A 233 8.97 15.49 2.13
CA ALA A 233 9.30 14.41 3.06
C ALA A 233 10.64 13.73 2.69
N ALA A 234 10.90 13.48 1.41
CA ALA A 234 12.16 12.91 0.93
C ALA A 234 13.35 13.85 1.22
N THR A 235 13.19 15.16 0.99
CA THR A 235 14.22 16.17 1.28
C THR A 235 14.50 16.25 2.78
N PHE A 236 13.46 16.22 3.61
CA PHE A 236 13.61 16.17 5.07
C PHE A 236 14.33 14.90 5.52
N ASN A 237 13.98 13.74 4.95
CA ASN A 237 14.63 12.47 5.24
C ASN A 237 16.13 12.52 4.88
N LEU A 238 16.51 13.11 3.75
CA LEU A 238 17.91 13.33 3.39
C LEU A 238 18.63 14.21 4.42
N GLY A 239 17.99 15.27 4.91
CA GLY A 239 18.56 16.13 5.96
C GLY A 239 18.81 15.37 7.26
N TRP A 240 17.86 14.51 7.65
CA TRP A 240 18.00 13.66 8.83
C TRP A 240 19.09 12.60 8.69
N LEU A 241 19.23 11.99 7.51
CA LEU A 241 20.32 11.09 7.20
C LEU A 241 21.68 11.80 7.24
N ALA A 242 21.77 13.02 6.72
CA ALA A 242 22.97 13.84 6.78
C ALA A 242 23.34 14.20 8.23
N GLU A 243 22.35 14.55 9.07
CA GLU A 243 22.56 14.81 10.50
C GLU A 243 23.11 13.56 11.19
N PHE A 244 22.51 12.39 10.95
CA PHE A 244 22.97 11.12 11.52
C PHE A 244 24.43 10.81 11.16
N GLN A 245 24.82 11.10 9.92
CA GLN A 245 26.19 10.90 9.43
C GLN A 245 27.19 11.99 9.88
N GLY A 246 26.77 12.94 10.74
CA GLY A 246 27.62 14.03 11.22
C GLY A 246 27.87 15.14 10.19
N LYS A 247 27.12 15.15 9.08
CA LYS A 247 27.25 16.14 7.99
C LYS A 247 26.38 17.37 8.28
N ALA A 248 26.66 18.09 9.37
CA ALA A 248 25.80 19.15 9.90
C ALA A 248 25.42 20.24 8.87
N LYS A 249 26.38 20.72 8.07
CA LYS A 249 26.12 21.74 7.03
C LYS A 249 25.16 21.25 5.94
N GLU A 250 25.29 19.98 5.57
CA GLU A 250 24.42 19.37 4.56
C GLU A 250 23.02 19.13 5.12
N ALA A 251 22.93 18.70 6.38
CA ALA A 251 21.65 18.59 7.09
C ALA A 251 20.92 19.94 7.18
N GLU A 252 21.63 21.00 7.55
CA GLU A 252 21.09 22.37 7.60
C GLU A 252 20.55 22.82 6.24
N ARG A 253 21.32 22.60 5.16
CA ARG A 253 20.89 22.91 3.79
C ARG A 253 19.59 22.18 3.43
N LEU A 254 19.57 20.85 3.63
CA LEU A 254 18.44 20.00 3.27
C LEU A 254 17.18 20.31 4.09
N TYR A 255 17.32 20.56 5.39
CA TYR A 255 16.19 21.00 6.20
C TYR A 255 15.68 22.39 5.80
N GLY A 256 16.58 23.30 5.42
CA GLY A 256 16.21 24.61 4.86
C GLY A 256 15.42 24.48 3.56
N GLU A 257 15.84 23.58 2.66
CA GLU A 257 15.14 23.28 1.42
C GLU A 257 13.75 22.66 1.68
N ALA A 258 13.66 21.66 2.55
CA ALA A 258 12.39 21.05 2.94
C ALA A 258 11.42 22.09 3.52
N LYS A 259 11.93 23.03 4.35
CA LYS A 259 11.15 24.15 4.88
C LYS A 259 10.63 25.06 3.76
N SER A 260 11.52 25.50 2.86
CA SER A 260 11.15 26.39 1.75
C SER A 260 10.11 25.76 0.83
N LEU A 261 10.26 24.47 0.52
CA LEU A 261 9.27 23.72 -0.26
C LEU A 261 7.94 23.66 0.47
N SER A 262 7.94 23.31 1.76
CA SER A 262 6.72 23.25 2.58
C SER A 262 5.98 24.60 2.61
N GLN A 263 6.70 25.71 2.73
CA GLN A 263 6.12 27.06 2.71
C GLN A 263 5.47 27.37 1.34
N GLY A 264 6.12 26.99 0.24
CA GLY A 264 5.58 27.16 -1.10
C GLY A 264 4.28 26.38 -1.34
N LEU A 265 4.11 25.25 -0.65
CA LEU A 265 2.92 24.40 -0.73
C LEU A 265 1.83 24.74 0.30
N GLY A 266 2.12 25.60 1.27
CA GLY A 266 1.23 25.80 2.43
C GLY A 266 1.15 24.57 3.37
N PHE A 267 2.16 23.68 3.33
CA PHE A 267 2.20 22.46 4.13
C PHE A 267 2.78 22.74 5.52
N GLU A 268 1.94 23.25 6.43
CA GLU A 268 2.33 23.70 7.77
C GLU A 268 3.06 22.64 8.61
N GLN A 269 2.65 21.38 8.52
CA GLN A 269 3.32 20.29 9.23
C GLN A 269 4.78 20.15 8.78
N GLY A 270 5.05 20.23 7.48
CA GLY A 270 6.42 20.18 6.92
C GLY A 270 7.28 21.36 7.40
N VAL A 271 6.72 22.57 7.47
CA VAL A 271 7.40 23.75 8.02
C VAL A 271 7.78 23.52 9.48
N SER A 272 6.84 23.09 10.30
CA SER A 272 7.05 22.83 11.73
C SER A 272 8.14 21.79 11.98
N MET A 273 8.12 20.68 11.23
CA MET A 273 9.12 19.62 11.32
C MET A 273 10.53 20.12 10.96
N ALA A 274 10.65 20.85 9.85
CA ALA A 274 11.92 21.40 9.40
C ALA A 274 12.49 22.44 10.38
N ASP A 275 11.63 23.30 10.95
CA ASP A 275 12.04 24.27 11.98
C ASP A 275 12.54 23.60 13.25
N ALA A 276 11.86 22.54 13.71
CA ALA A 276 12.31 21.77 14.86
C ALA A 276 13.69 21.13 14.61
N ALA A 277 13.94 20.64 13.40
CA ALA A 277 15.21 20.03 13.02
C ALA A 277 16.35 21.06 12.93
N LEU A 278 16.13 22.21 12.28
CA LEU A 278 17.11 23.31 12.22
C LEU A 278 17.47 23.84 13.61
N LYS A 279 16.48 23.98 14.50
CA LYS A 279 16.70 24.39 15.90
C LYS A 279 17.49 23.35 16.69
N ARG A 280 17.38 22.06 16.37
CA ARG A 280 18.17 21.01 17.01
C ARG A 280 19.63 21.07 16.57
N LEU A 281 19.89 21.30 15.28
CA LEU A 281 21.26 21.41 14.76
C LEU A 281 22.07 22.56 15.37
N THR A 282 21.42 23.67 15.74
CA THR A 282 22.10 24.82 16.37
C THR A 282 22.43 24.64 17.85
N LYS A 283 21.87 23.60 18.49
CA LYS A 283 22.10 23.28 19.90
C LYS A 283 23.19 22.23 20.13
N ASN A 284 23.57 21.50 19.09
CA ASN A 284 24.63 20.49 19.10
C ASN A 284 25.95 21.09 18.62
#